data_AF-A0A7S0N637-F1
#
_entry.id   AF-A0A7S0N637-F1
#
_cell.length_a   1.000
_cell.length_b   1.000
_cell.length_c   1.000
_cell.angle_alpha   90.00
_cell.angle_beta   90.00
_cell.angle_gamma   90.00
#
_symmetry.space_group_name_H-M   'P 1'
#
loop_
_entity.id
_entity.type
_entity.pdbx_description
1 polymer ?
#
loop_
_entity_poly.entity_id
_entity_poly.type
_entity_poly.pdbx_seq_one_letter_code
_entity_poly.pdbx_strand_id
1 'polypeptide(L)'
;KMFALRLAARCSRPILPRRYTTSFDWTDPMLLRDQLTEEEKQIHEAAVQYCDDKLKPRVIQANRKEEFDRDILREMGAMGFLGPTLHGYGCAGIGYVGYGLIARAIESVDSGYRSAMSVQSSLVMWPIH
;
A
#
# COMPACT_ATOMS: atom_id res chain seq x y z
N LYS A 1 2.79 -23.39 -77.89
CA LYS A 1 3.38 -22.11 -77.41
C LYS A 1 2.42 -21.57 -76.34
N MET A 2 2.59 -21.95 -75.07
CA MET A 2 3.51 -21.33 -74.09
C MET A 2 2.96 -19.97 -73.62
N PHE A 3 2.30 -19.95 -72.46
CA PHE A 3 2.32 -18.82 -71.51
C PHE A 3 1.99 -19.35 -70.12
N ALA A 4 3.01 -19.42 -69.27
CA ALA A 4 2.91 -19.78 -67.86
C ALA A 4 2.87 -18.49 -67.03
N LEU A 5 1.77 -18.25 -66.32
CA LEU A 5 1.74 -17.22 -65.26
C LEU A 5 2.10 -17.89 -63.93
N ARG A 6 3.23 -17.46 -63.36
CA ARG A 6 3.61 -17.74 -61.97
C ARG A 6 2.71 -16.91 -61.05
N LEU A 7 1.96 -17.57 -60.17
CA LEU A 7 1.38 -16.93 -58.99
C LEU A 7 2.28 -17.23 -57.79
N ALA A 8 2.85 -16.18 -57.20
CA ALA A 8 3.74 -16.25 -56.06
C ALA A 8 3.05 -16.89 -54.86
N ALA A 9 3.68 -17.92 -54.29
CA ALA A 9 3.28 -18.49 -53.02
C ALA A 9 3.43 -17.40 -51.93
N ARG A 10 2.32 -16.98 -51.33
CA ARG A 10 2.32 -16.17 -50.11
C ARG A 10 2.94 -17.03 -49.02
N CYS A 11 4.18 -16.72 -48.65
CA CYS A 11 4.81 -17.26 -47.46
C CYS A 11 4.01 -16.77 -46.24
N SER A 12 3.16 -17.64 -45.71
CA SER A 12 2.47 -17.42 -44.44
C SER A 12 3.55 -17.34 -43.35
N ARG A 13 3.70 -16.15 -42.75
CA ARG A 13 4.56 -15.99 -41.57
C ARG A 13 4.10 -16.98 -40.50
N PRO A 14 5.00 -17.74 -39.86
CA PRO A 14 4.62 -18.61 -38.76
C PRO A 14 4.05 -17.73 -37.63
N ILE A 15 2.83 -18.02 -37.23
CA ILE A 15 2.21 -17.46 -36.03
C ILE A 15 2.97 -18.11 -34.87
N LEU A 16 3.98 -17.42 -34.34
CA LEU A 16 4.59 -17.85 -33.08
C LEU A 16 3.53 -17.77 -31.99
N PRO A 17 3.37 -18.79 -31.14
CA PRO A 17 2.45 -18.71 -30.01
C PRO A 17 2.89 -17.53 -29.14
N ARG A 18 2.00 -16.55 -28.94
CA ARG A 18 2.19 -15.49 -27.94
C ARG A 18 2.32 -16.19 -26.59
N ARG A 19 3.54 -16.42 -26.14
CA ARG A 19 3.81 -16.79 -24.76
C ARG A 19 3.45 -15.60 -23.89
N TYR A 20 2.24 -15.58 -23.34
CA TYR A 20 1.94 -14.77 -22.18
C TYR A 20 2.64 -15.42 -20.99
N THR A 21 3.94 -15.18 -20.83
CA THR A 21 4.60 -15.42 -19.55
C THR A 21 4.31 -14.20 -18.68
N THR A 22 3.09 -14.09 -18.17
CA THR A 22 2.83 -13.17 -17.06
C THR A 22 3.71 -13.62 -15.90
N SER A 23 4.59 -12.73 -15.43
CA SER A 23 5.42 -12.98 -14.24
C SER A 23 4.51 -13.11 -13.02
N PHE A 24 4.65 -14.18 -12.27
CA PHE A 24 3.92 -14.37 -11.01
C PHE A 24 4.72 -13.74 -9.86
N ASP A 25 4.11 -12.79 -9.15
CA ASP A 25 4.65 -12.22 -7.92
C ASP A 25 4.09 -12.99 -6.72
N TRP A 26 4.96 -13.68 -5.98
CA TRP A 26 4.53 -14.45 -4.80
C TRP A 26 4.22 -13.56 -3.59
N THR A 27 4.69 -12.32 -3.57
CA THR A 27 4.44 -11.34 -2.50
C THR A 27 3.10 -10.62 -2.69
N ASP A 28 2.60 -10.58 -3.93
CA ASP A 28 1.28 -10.07 -4.29
C ASP A 28 0.58 -10.95 -5.34
N PRO A 29 0.19 -12.20 -5.00
CA PRO A 29 -0.32 -13.18 -5.97
C PRO A 29 -1.58 -12.74 -6.74
N MET A 30 -2.38 -11.87 -6.12
CA MET A 30 -3.64 -11.37 -6.67
C MET A 30 -3.54 -9.91 -7.12
N LEU A 31 -2.33 -9.37 -7.21
CA LEU A 31 -2.05 -8.01 -7.68
C LEU A 31 -2.90 -6.97 -6.92
N LEU A 32 -2.96 -7.06 -5.58
CA LEU A 32 -3.61 -6.09 -4.72
C LEU A 32 -3.14 -4.68 -5.06
N ARG A 33 -1.83 -4.49 -5.31
CA ARG A 33 -1.28 -3.18 -5.66
C ARG A 33 -1.93 -2.61 -6.92
N ASP A 34 -2.26 -3.42 -7.91
CA ASP A 34 -2.90 -2.96 -9.16
C ASP A 34 -4.38 -2.59 -8.98
N GLN A 35 -4.99 -3.01 -7.85
CA GLN A 35 -6.38 -2.70 -7.51
C GLN A 35 -6.51 -1.40 -6.70
N LEU A 36 -5.41 -0.82 -6.24
CA LEU A 36 -5.40 0.42 -5.45
C LEU A 36 -5.37 1.65 -6.34
N THR A 37 -5.97 2.75 -5.87
CA THR A 37 -5.79 4.06 -6.51
C THR A 37 -4.36 4.56 -6.34
N GLU A 38 -3.94 5.54 -7.15
CA GLU A 38 -2.63 6.16 -6.99
C GLU A 38 -2.48 6.87 -5.64
N GLU A 39 -3.55 7.49 -5.11
CA GLU A 39 -3.50 8.07 -3.77
C GLU A 39 -3.30 6.99 -2.70
N GLU A 40 -4.01 5.86 -2.80
CA GLU A 40 -3.88 4.75 -1.86
C GLU A 40 -2.49 4.13 -1.87
N LYS A 41 -1.87 3.98 -3.05
CA LYS A 41 -0.47 3.54 -3.19
C LYS A 41 0.48 4.51 -2.50
N GLN A 42 0.31 5.82 -2.71
CA GLN A 42 1.14 6.86 -2.09
C GLN A 42 0.99 6.87 -0.56
N ILE A 43 -0.23 6.71 -0.05
CA ILE A 43 -0.52 6.60 1.39
C ILE A 43 0.20 5.38 1.99
N HIS A 44 0.11 4.23 1.33
CA HIS A 44 0.79 3.01 1.78
C HIS A 44 2.31 3.19 1.78
N GLU A 45 2.89 3.78 0.72
CA GLU A 45 4.33 4.06 0.63
C GLU A 45 4.80 5.03 1.72
N ALA A 46 4.06 6.11 1.96
CA ALA A 46 4.36 7.04 3.05
C ALA A 46 4.32 6.35 4.42
N ALA A 47 3.36 5.46 4.65
CA ALA A 47 3.25 4.71 5.89
C ALA A 47 4.42 3.72 6.06
N VAL A 48 4.80 3.01 5.00
CA VAL A 48 5.98 2.11 5.00
C VAL A 48 7.27 2.88 5.26
N GLN A 49 7.47 4.03 4.61
CA GLN A 49 8.66 4.85 4.82
C GLN A 49 8.76 5.33 6.28
N TYR A 50 7.65 5.79 6.87
CA TYR A 50 7.61 6.15 8.28
C TYR A 50 7.94 4.97 9.19
N CYS A 51 7.41 3.78 8.88
CA CYS A 51 7.71 2.57 9.63
C CYS A 51 9.20 2.24 9.61
N ASP A 52 9.83 2.33 8.44
CA ASP A 52 11.25 2.03 8.25
C ASP A 52 12.16 3.05 8.95
N ASP A 53 11.87 4.33 8.79
CA ASP A 53 12.72 5.41 9.30
C ASP A 53 12.56 5.67 10.80
N LYS A 54 11.33 5.49 11.32
CA LYS A 54 10.96 5.97 12.67
C LYS A 54 10.57 4.85 13.62
N LEU A 55 9.80 3.85 13.18
CA LEU A 55 9.27 2.83 14.09
C LEU A 55 10.21 1.65 14.29
N LYS A 56 10.76 1.09 13.20
CA LYS A 56 11.68 -0.08 13.25
C LYS A 56 12.91 0.14 14.15
N PRO A 57 13.56 1.33 14.17
CA PRO A 57 14.68 1.55 15.07
C PRO A 57 14.31 1.54 16.57
N ARG A 58 13.03 1.83 16.90
CA ARG A 58 12.55 1.98 18.29
C ARG A 58 12.00 0.67 18.87
N VAL A 59 11.33 -0.14 18.05
CA VAL A 59 10.44 -1.22 18.51
C VAL A 59 11.12 -2.25 19.43
N ILE A 60 12.34 -2.67 19.14
CA ILE A 60 13.01 -3.75 19.90
C ILE A 60 13.24 -3.33 21.35
N GLN A 61 13.73 -2.10 21.57
CA GLN A 61 13.99 -1.59 22.91
C GLN A 61 12.70 -1.16 23.60
N ALA A 62 11.79 -0.50 22.87
CA ALA A 62 10.48 -0.11 23.39
C ALA A 62 9.70 -1.31 23.93
N ASN A 63 9.60 -2.39 23.15
CA ASN A 63 8.91 -3.61 23.59
C ASN A 63 9.62 -4.29 24.77
N ARG A 64 10.97 -4.37 24.75
CA ARG A 64 11.74 -5.00 25.83
C ARG A 64 11.62 -4.27 27.17
N LYS A 65 11.47 -2.95 27.13
CA LYS A 65 11.38 -2.10 28.32
C LYS A 65 9.95 -1.74 28.71
N GLU A 66 8.97 -2.16 27.91
CA GLU A 66 7.56 -1.79 28.08
C GLU A 66 7.34 -0.26 28.07
N GLU A 67 8.10 0.45 27.23
CA GLU A 67 8.07 1.90 27.12
C GLU A 67 7.43 2.34 25.80
N PHE A 68 6.47 3.27 25.87
CA PHE A 68 5.85 3.88 24.69
C PHE A 68 6.32 5.33 24.52
N ASP A 69 7.00 5.60 23.41
CA ASP A 69 7.40 6.95 23.03
C ASP A 69 6.20 7.76 22.54
N ARG A 70 5.84 8.83 23.27
CA ARG A 70 4.69 9.68 22.96
C ARG A 70 4.89 10.49 21.68
N ASP A 71 6.12 10.70 21.24
CA ASP A 71 6.40 11.42 19.98
C ASP A 71 5.88 10.66 18.76
N ILE A 72 5.72 9.33 18.85
CA ILE A 72 5.12 8.50 17.79
C ILE A 72 3.72 9.02 17.40
N LEU A 73 2.88 9.39 18.38
CA LEU A 73 1.54 9.92 18.08
C LEU A 73 1.60 11.34 17.48
N ARG A 74 2.59 12.15 17.86
CA ARG A 74 2.79 13.49 17.27
C ARG A 74 3.24 13.37 15.82
N GLU A 75 4.18 12.48 15.55
CA GLU A 75 4.67 12.15 14.20
C GLU A 75 3.52 11.64 13.32
N MET A 76 2.74 10.66 13.80
CA MET A 76 1.56 10.16 13.08
C MET A 76 0.52 11.25 12.81
N GLY A 77 0.28 12.15 13.78
CA GLY A 77 -0.62 13.29 13.60
C GLY A 77 -0.13 14.26 12.52
N ALA A 78 1.16 14.58 12.51
CA ALA A 78 1.76 15.46 11.50
C ALA A 78 1.70 14.87 10.08
N MET A 79 1.70 13.54 9.96
CA MET A 79 1.53 12.83 8.70
C MET A 79 0.07 12.66 8.26
N GLY A 80 -0.90 13.01 9.11
CA GLY A 80 -2.32 12.80 8.82
C GLY A 80 -2.79 11.35 9.00
N PHE A 81 -2.06 10.53 9.77
CA PHE A 81 -2.42 9.13 10.04
C PHE A 81 -3.42 8.96 11.19
N LEU A 82 -3.74 10.04 11.91
CA LEU A 82 -4.73 10.03 12.99
C LEU A 82 -6.06 10.62 12.51
N GLY A 83 -7.15 9.89 12.74
CA GLY A 83 -8.47 10.21 12.18
C GLY A 83 -8.47 10.33 10.65
N PRO A 84 -7.80 9.43 9.90
CA PRO A 84 -7.59 9.62 8.47
C PRO A 84 -8.90 9.72 7.67
N THR A 85 -9.97 9.07 8.13
CA THR A 85 -11.27 9.04 7.46
C THR A 85 -12.18 10.24 7.76
N LEU A 86 -11.76 11.16 8.64
CA LEU A 86 -12.57 12.32 9.00
C LEU A 86 -12.34 13.46 8.01
N HIS A 87 -13.41 14.17 7.66
CA HIS A 87 -13.35 15.33 6.78
C HIS A 87 -13.38 16.62 7.59
N GLY A 88 -12.48 17.57 7.28
CA GLY A 88 -12.34 18.80 8.05
C GLY A 88 -11.47 18.62 9.30
N TYR A 89 -11.51 19.58 10.23
CA TYR A 89 -10.78 19.53 11.52
C TYR A 89 -9.25 19.31 11.42
N GLY A 90 -8.65 19.57 10.25
CA GLY A 90 -7.25 19.26 9.99
C GLY A 90 -6.95 17.78 9.73
N CYS A 91 -7.97 16.94 9.53
CA CYS A 91 -7.84 15.52 9.20
C CYS A 91 -7.70 15.30 7.69
N ALA A 92 -7.14 14.16 7.30
CA ALA A 92 -6.77 13.86 5.92
C ALA A 92 -7.97 13.67 4.97
N GLY A 93 -9.13 13.23 5.48
CA GLY A 93 -10.33 12.99 4.68
C GLY A 93 -10.18 11.89 3.62
N ILE A 94 -9.40 10.84 3.92
CA ILE A 94 -9.12 9.72 3.01
C ILE A 94 -10.09 8.56 3.22
N GLY A 95 -10.19 7.67 2.22
CA GLY A 95 -11.05 6.49 2.28
C GLY A 95 -10.61 5.44 3.30
N TYR A 96 -11.53 4.52 3.62
CA TYR A 96 -11.29 3.40 4.54
C TYR A 96 -10.20 2.43 4.06
N VAL A 97 -10.02 2.28 2.75
CA VAL A 97 -8.91 1.47 2.18
C VAL A 97 -7.57 2.10 2.55
N GLY A 98 -7.43 3.42 2.39
CA GLY A 98 -6.24 4.16 2.84
C GLY A 98 -5.98 4.01 4.35
N TYR A 99 -7.01 4.09 5.18
CA TYR A 99 -6.88 3.80 6.62
C TYR A 99 -6.38 2.36 6.87
N GLY A 100 -6.95 1.36 6.19
CA GLY A 100 -6.52 -0.02 6.28
C GLY A 100 -5.07 -0.24 5.85
N LEU A 101 -4.61 0.46 4.81
CA LEU A 101 -3.23 0.40 4.33
C LEU A 101 -2.24 1.01 5.34
N ILE A 102 -2.59 2.12 5.97
CA ILE A 102 -1.80 2.72 7.06
C ILE A 102 -1.71 1.72 8.22
N ALA A 103 -2.84 1.15 8.64
CA ALA A 103 -2.88 0.17 9.72
C ALA A 103 -2.03 -1.07 9.41
N ARG A 104 -2.12 -1.61 8.19
CA ARG A 104 -1.32 -2.75 7.71
C ARG A 104 0.18 -2.45 7.77
N ALA A 105 0.60 -1.27 7.32
CA ALA A 105 2.01 -0.89 7.34
C ALA A 105 2.53 -0.76 8.79
N ILE A 106 1.81 -0.06 9.67
CA ILE A 106 2.22 0.14 11.06
C ILE A 106 2.27 -1.19 11.83
N GLU A 107 1.26 -2.05 11.64
CA GLU A 107 1.21 -3.36 12.29
C GLU A 107 2.29 -4.33 11.80
N SER A 108 2.83 -4.13 10.59
CA SER A 108 4.00 -4.88 10.12
C SER A 108 5.26 -4.64 10.99
N VAL A 109 5.29 -3.54 11.74
CA VAL A 109 6.33 -3.26 12.74
C VAL A 109 5.91 -3.74 14.12
N ASP A 110 4.76 -3.27 14.62
CA ASP A 110 4.26 -3.63 15.94
C ASP A 110 2.76 -3.40 16.11
N SER A 111 2.10 -4.36 16.76
CA SER A 111 0.68 -4.30 17.07
C SER A 111 0.32 -3.28 18.15
N GLY A 112 1.23 -2.93 19.05
CA GLY A 112 1.05 -1.87 20.06
C GLY A 112 0.97 -0.49 19.42
N TYR A 113 1.84 -0.20 18.45
CA TYR A 113 1.78 1.05 17.68
C TYR A 113 0.46 1.19 16.90
N ARG A 114 0.03 0.13 16.20
CA ARG A 114 -1.27 0.13 15.51
C ARG A 114 -2.44 0.23 16.49
N SER A 115 -2.32 -0.32 17.70
CA SER A 115 -3.34 -0.20 18.75
C SER A 115 -3.51 1.23 19.21
N ALA A 116 -2.41 1.94 19.47
CA ALA A 116 -2.45 3.36 19.84
C ALA A 116 -3.10 4.22 18.73
N MET A 117 -2.71 4.02 17.47
CA MET A 117 -3.30 4.70 16.32
C MET A 117 -4.80 4.42 16.18
N SER A 118 -5.21 3.16 16.35
CA SER A 118 -6.61 2.72 16.22
C SER A 118 -7.49 3.29 17.34
N VAL A 119 -7.02 3.24 18.60
CA VAL A 119 -7.72 3.86 19.73
C VAL A 119 -7.94 5.34 19.46
N GLN A 120 -6.89 6.06 19.09
CA GLN A 120 -6.97 7.49 18.83
C GLN A 120 -7.94 7.82 17.68
N SER A 121 -7.86 7.09 16.56
CA SER A 121 -8.66 7.40 15.37
C SER A 121 -10.11 6.93 15.51
N SER A 122 -10.31 5.66 15.85
CA SER A 122 -11.62 5.00 15.78
C SER A 122 -12.37 4.99 17.10
N LEU A 123 -11.69 5.11 18.25
CA LEU A 123 -12.33 5.04 19.57
C LEU A 123 -12.35 6.39 20.31
N VAL A 124 -11.65 7.40 19.81
CA VAL A 124 -11.65 8.76 20.37
C VAL A 124 -12.14 9.77 19.35
N MET A 125 -11.44 9.94 18.22
CA MET A 125 -11.80 10.97 17.24
C MET A 125 -13.14 10.67 16.55
N TRP A 126 -13.35 9.43 16.10
CA TRP A 126 -14.60 9.03 15.44
C TRP A 126 -15.88 9.33 16.24
N PRO A 127 -16.01 8.94 17.53
CA PRO A 127 -17.23 9.26 18.30
C PRO A 127 -17.39 10.74 18.68
N ILE A 128 -16.35 11.58 18.53
CA ILE A 128 -16.40 13.02 18.84
C ILE A 128 -16.84 13.85 17.61
N HIS A 129 -16.48 13.39 16.40
CA HIS A 129 -16.72 14.08 15.14
C HIS A 129 -18.22 14.17 14.80
#